data_AF-A0A2D5S939-F1
#
_entry.id   AF-A0A2D5S939-F1
#
_cell.length_a   1.000
_cell.length_b   1.000
_cell.length_c   1.000
_cell.angle_alpha   90.00
_cell.angle_beta   90.00
_cell.angle_gamma   90.00
#
_symmetry.space_group_name_H-M   'P 1'
#
loop_
_entity.id
_entity.type
_entity.pdbx_description
1 polymer ?
#
loop_
_entity_poly.entity_id
_entity_poly.type
_entity_poly.pdbx_seq_one_letter_code
_entity_poly.pdbx_strand_id
1 'polypeptide(L)'
;MNDRPNVKRADHPEELRSIPKWARVYGQNRSLPVLVFFVGETLLCLGLVALVVVATMAYRGGNMALFWPSAAIFVVAIVAIECFAAYVFISPRGCNRVNRLLERLYAKEGFVSVSEPEISDRRWREILGVMLLFAVCYGVLILLYQMGLFPTQYIQPVVALSVVLCFVVLWILTRPMIGHVTLLFPALYGLHAILAVAGVPVGFTGQWAIVLNLAVPAFGYGILVGLISHAYSRYALYRLKKLTQVDCATGSQPNEKAE
;
A
#
# COMPACT_ATOMS: atom_id res chain seq x y z
N MET A 1 53.87 14.45 7.25
CA MET A 1 52.58 14.70 7.92
C MET A 1 51.51 13.99 7.13
N ASN A 2 51.05 12.85 7.64
CA ASN A 2 49.99 12.03 7.06
C ASN A 2 48.83 12.14 8.04
N ASP A 3 47.93 13.11 7.83
CA ASP A 3 46.72 13.26 8.64
C ASP A 3 45.72 12.18 8.23
N ARG A 4 45.91 10.98 8.77
CA ARG A 4 44.84 9.98 8.80
C ARG A 4 43.79 10.45 9.81
N PRO A 5 42.52 10.62 9.42
CA PRO A 5 41.49 10.95 10.39
C PRO A 5 41.41 9.81 11.40
N ASN A 6 41.73 10.14 12.65
CA ASN A 6 41.62 9.27 13.81
C ASN A 6 40.14 9.02 14.10
N VAL A 7 39.52 8.11 13.35
CA VAL A 7 38.15 7.65 13.62
C VAL A 7 38.21 6.75 14.85
N LYS A 8 38.06 7.38 16.02
CA LYS A 8 38.03 6.70 17.31
C LYS A 8 36.88 5.69 17.33
N ARG A 9 37.25 4.41 17.45
CA ARG A 9 36.39 3.23 17.63
C ARG A 9 35.39 3.32 18.80
N ALA A 10 35.47 4.36 19.63
CA ALA A 10 34.77 4.48 20.92
C ALA A 10 33.51 5.37 20.89
N ASP A 11 33.28 6.17 19.84
CA ASP A 11 32.26 7.24 19.89
C ASP A 11 30.87 6.85 19.32
N HIS A 12 30.71 5.66 18.70
CA HIS A 12 29.45 5.30 18.02
C HIS A 12 28.88 3.87 18.26
N PRO A 13 29.03 3.24 19.45
CA PRO A 13 28.41 1.93 19.71
C PRO A 13 26.87 1.97 19.63
N GLU A 14 26.26 3.11 19.98
CA GLU A 14 24.82 3.32 19.86
C GLU A 14 24.36 3.42 18.39
N GLU A 15 25.19 3.98 17.51
CA GLU A 15 24.85 4.08 16.08
C GLU A 15 24.87 2.71 15.41
N LEU A 16 25.84 1.86 15.74
CA LEU A 16 25.93 0.49 15.20
C LEU A 16 24.76 -0.40 15.68
N ARG A 17 24.26 -0.20 16.90
CA ARG A 17 23.02 -0.86 17.38
C ARG A 17 21.78 -0.53 16.54
N SER A 18 21.83 0.53 15.72
CA SER A 18 20.71 0.91 14.85
C SER A 18 20.69 0.17 13.50
N ILE A 19 21.73 -0.61 13.15
CA ILE A 19 21.79 -1.38 11.88
C ILE A 19 20.56 -2.30 11.70
N PRO A 20 20.16 -3.14 12.69
CA PRO A 20 18.98 -4.01 12.53
C PRO A 20 17.68 -3.23 12.34
N LYS A 21 17.56 -2.05 12.98
CA LYS A 21 16.42 -1.15 12.83
C LYS A 21 16.32 -0.64 11.40
N TRP A 22 17.42 -0.11 10.84
CA TRP A 22 17.41 0.41 9.48
C TRP A 22 17.28 -0.69 8.42
N ALA A 23 17.82 -1.89 8.67
CA ALA A 23 17.64 -3.06 7.81
C ALA A 23 16.15 -3.45 7.74
N ARG A 24 15.49 -3.53 8.90
CA ARG A 24 14.04 -3.79 8.97
C ARG A 24 13.24 -2.71 8.24
N VAL A 25 13.52 -1.43 8.50
CA VAL A 25 12.84 -0.32 7.83
C VAL A 25 13.02 -0.40 6.31
N TYR A 26 14.25 -0.63 5.85
CA TYR A 26 14.52 -0.77 4.42
C TYR A 26 13.73 -1.93 3.80
N GLY A 27 13.77 -3.12 4.41
CA GLY A 27 13.05 -4.29 3.91
C GLY A 27 11.52 -4.11 3.90
N GLN A 28 10.94 -3.58 4.97
CA GLN A 28 9.49 -3.34 5.10
C GLN A 28 8.94 -2.28 4.14
N ASN A 29 9.80 -1.42 3.59
CA ASN A 29 9.39 -0.29 2.74
C ASN A 29 9.88 -0.42 1.29
N ARG A 30 10.35 -1.60 0.85
CA ARG A 30 10.64 -1.89 -0.58
C ARG A 30 9.35 -1.87 -1.41
N SER A 31 8.83 -0.68 -1.66
CA SER A 31 7.48 -0.46 -2.17
C SER A 31 7.38 -0.45 -3.69
N LEU A 32 8.47 -0.62 -4.45
CA LEU A 32 8.44 -0.38 -5.90
C LEU A 32 7.49 -1.33 -6.67
N PRO A 33 7.45 -2.66 -6.43
CA PRO A 33 6.43 -3.52 -7.04
C PRO A 33 5.01 -3.20 -6.56
N VAL A 34 4.87 -2.84 -5.28
CA VAL A 34 3.57 -2.43 -4.70
C VAL A 34 3.09 -1.16 -5.39
N LEU A 35 3.97 -0.18 -5.61
CA LEU A 35 3.67 1.08 -6.29
C LEU A 35 3.27 0.82 -7.75
N VAL A 36 4.02 -0.01 -8.49
CA VAL A 36 3.67 -0.38 -9.86
C VAL A 36 2.31 -1.06 -9.92
N PHE A 37 2.03 -1.97 -8.97
CA PHE A 37 0.73 -2.60 -8.87
C PHE A 37 -0.38 -1.61 -8.57
N PHE A 38 -0.21 -0.73 -7.57
CA PHE A 38 -1.17 0.31 -7.24
C PHE A 38 -1.45 1.23 -8.43
N VAL A 39 -0.43 1.58 -9.22
CA VAL A 39 -0.63 2.35 -10.46
C VAL A 39 -1.45 1.54 -11.48
N GLY A 40 -1.13 0.26 -11.68
CA GLY A 40 -1.90 -0.62 -12.56
C GLY A 40 -3.35 -0.79 -12.12
N GLU A 41 -3.57 -1.01 -10.83
CA GLU A 41 -4.89 -1.11 -10.20
C GLU A 41 -5.68 0.19 -10.35
N THR A 42 -5.03 1.35 -10.15
CA THR A 42 -5.64 2.67 -10.39
C THR A 42 -6.14 2.79 -11.82
N LEU A 43 -5.33 2.38 -12.81
CA LEU A 43 -5.73 2.42 -14.23
C LEU A 43 -6.90 1.48 -14.52
N LEU A 44 -6.92 0.30 -13.93
CA LEU A 44 -8.04 -0.64 -14.06
C LEU A 44 -9.33 -0.07 -13.43
N CYS A 45 -9.22 0.51 -12.24
CA CYS A 45 -10.35 1.11 -11.54
C CYS A 45 -10.90 2.35 -12.26
N LEU A 46 -10.06 3.13 -12.95
CA LEU A 46 -10.54 4.20 -13.84
C LEU A 46 -11.43 3.63 -14.97
N GLY A 47 -11.11 2.45 -15.50
CA GLY A 47 -11.98 1.71 -16.41
C GLY A 47 -13.32 1.31 -15.78
N LEU A 48 -13.32 0.92 -14.51
CA LEU A 48 -14.55 0.58 -13.77
C LEU A 48 -15.46 1.80 -13.54
N VAL A 49 -14.90 3.01 -13.42
CA VAL A 49 -15.70 4.22 -13.31
C VAL A 49 -16.63 4.39 -14.52
N ALA A 50 -16.16 4.05 -15.72
CA ALA A 50 -17.00 4.09 -16.92
C ALA A 50 -18.20 3.14 -16.81
N LEU A 51 -18.00 1.92 -16.28
CA LEU A 51 -19.09 0.97 -16.03
C LEU A 51 -20.10 1.50 -15.00
N VAL A 52 -19.62 2.18 -13.95
CA VAL A 52 -20.50 2.83 -12.96
C VAL A 52 -21.35 3.92 -13.61
N VAL A 53 -20.76 4.75 -14.46
CA VAL A 53 -21.47 5.81 -15.18
C VAL A 53 -22.53 5.21 -16.11
N VAL A 54 -22.17 4.20 -16.91
CA VAL A 54 -23.10 3.52 -17.83
C VAL A 54 -24.25 2.87 -17.06
N ALA A 55 -23.97 2.14 -15.98
CA ALA A 55 -25.00 1.53 -15.14
C ALA A 55 -25.94 2.58 -14.52
N THR A 56 -25.38 3.69 -14.02
CA THR A 56 -26.17 4.79 -13.45
C THR A 56 -27.10 5.42 -14.49
N MET A 57 -26.58 5.68 -15.70
CA MET A 57 -27.39 6.23 -16.79
C MET A 57 -28.48 5.27 -17.24
N ALA A 58 -28.17 3.97 -17.36
CA ALA A 58 -29.13 2.95 -17.73
C ALA A 58 -30.27 2.83 -16.72
N TYR A 59 -29.95 2.83 -15.42
CA TYR A 59 -30.95 2.78 -14.36
C TYR A 59 -31.87 4.00 -14.40
N ARG A 60 -31.29 5.22 -14.48
CA ARG A 60 -32.05 6.48 -14.54
C ARG A 60 -32.89 6.61 -15.80
N GLY A 61 -32.45 6.02 -16.91
CA GLY A 61 -33.19 5.97 -18.17
C GLY A 61 -34.24 4.85 -18.25
N GLY A 62 -34.44 4.07 -17.18
CA GLY A 62 -35.36 2.94 -17.16
C GLY A 62 -34.92 1.73 -18.00
N ASN A 63 -33.69 1.74 -18.53
CA ASN A 63 -33.15 0.66 -19.36
C ASN A 63 -32.55 -0.46 -18.49
N MET A 64 -33.44 -1.28 -17.93
CA MET A 64 -33.05 -2.38 -17.05
C MET A 64 -32.22 -3.47 -17.75
N ALA A 65 -32.39 -3.62 -19.06
CA ALA A 65 -31.63 -4.57 -19.87
C ALA A 65 -30.15 -4.21 -19.97
N LEU A 66 -29.80 -2.92 -19.94
CA LEU A 66 -28.41 -2.45 -19.90
C LEU A 66 -27.87 -2.33 -18.47
N PHE A 67 -28.74 -2.00 -17.51
CA PHE A 67 -28.37 -1.82 -16.11
C PHE A 67 -27.80 -3.12 -15.49
N TRP A 68 -28.56 -4.22 -15.52
CA TRP A 68 -28.18 -5.45 -14.83
C TRP A 68 -26.87 -6.07 -15.31
N PRO A 69 -26.61 -6.18 -16.63
CA PRO A 69 -25.32 -6.66 -17.12
C PRO A 69 -24.17 -5.73 -16.73
N SER A 70 -24.34 -4.41 -16.83
CA SER A 70 -23.28 -3.46 -16.47
C SER A 70 -22.93 -3.52 -14.98
N ALA A 71 -23.95 -3.60 -14.13
CA ALA A 71 -23.80 -3.77 -12.68
C ALA A 71 -23.12 -5.11 -12.33
N ALA A 72 -23.53 -6.21 -12.99
CA ALA A 72 -22.93 -7.52 -12.77
C ALA A 72 -21.45 -7.55 -13.19
N ILE A 73 -21.12 -6.99 -14.36
CA ILE A 73 -19.73 -6.88 -14.84
C ILE A 73 -18.89 -6.07 -13.84
N PHE A 74 -19.42 -4.96 -13.33
CA PHE A 74 -18.73 -4.14 -12.33
C PHE A 74 -18.41 -4.92 -11.06
N VAL A 75 -19.39 -5.63 -10.48
CA VAL A 75 -19.21 -6.43 -9.26
C VAL A 75 -18.19 -7.56 -9.50
N VAL A 76 -18.33 -8.29 -10.61
CA VAL A 76 -17.39 -9.36 -10.97
C VAL A 76 -15.98 -8.81 -11.14
N ALA A 77 -15.82 -7.65 -11.78
CA ALA A 77 -14.52 -7.05 -12.00
C ALA A 77 -13.83 -6.62 -10.70
N ILE A 78 -14.56 -6.02 -9.74
CA ILE A 78 -14.00 -5.70 -8.41
C ILE A 78 -13.54 -6.97 -7.70
N VAL A 79 -14.40 -8.00 -7.64
CA VAL A 79 -14.04 -9.27 -6.99
C VAL A 79 -12.82 -9.90 -7.67
N ALA A 80 -12.74 -9.86 -9.00
CA ALA A 80 -11.58 -10.37 -9.75
C ALA A 80 -10.29 -9.60 -9.43
N ILE A 81 -10.35 -8.26 -9.35
CA ILE A 81 -9.20 -7.41 -9.01
C ILE A 81 -8.70 -7.73 -7.60
N GLU A 82 -9.60 -7.79 -6.62
CA GLU A 82 -9.24 -8.07 -5.22
C GLU A 82 -8.70 -9.50 -5.04
N CYS A 83 -9.30 -10.48 -5.71
CA CYS A 83 -8.76 -11.85 -5.75
C CYS A 83 -7.38 -11.91 -6.41
N PHE A 84 -7.15 -11.13 -7.47
CA PHE A 84 -5.86 -11.04 -8.13
C PHE A 84 -4.82 -10.37 -7.23
N ALA A 85 -5.17 -9.29 -6.53
CA ALA A 85 -4.33 -8.62 -5.56
C ALA A 85 -3.93 -9.58 -4.42
N ALA A 86 -4.90 -10.30 -3.85
CA ALA A 86 -4.66 -11.32 -2.84
C ALA A 86 -3.73 -12.43 -3.36
N TYR A 87 -3.92 -12.88 -4.60
CA TYR A 87 -3.03 -13.85 -5.22
C TYR A 87 -1.61 -13.32 -5.33
N VAL A 88 -1.40 -12.11 -5.86
CA VAL A 88 -0.07 -11.56 -6.12
C VAL A 88 0.72 -11.27 -4.84
N PHE A 89 0.10 -10.64 -3.84
CA PHE A 89 0.83 -10.17 -2.65
C PHE A 89 0.79 -11.10 -1.46
N ILE A 90 -0.18 -12.01 -1.40
CA ILE A 90 -0.48 -12.73 -0.16
C ILE A 90 -0.37 -14.24 -0.38
N SER A 91 -0.68 -14.76 -1.58
CA SER A 91 -0.48 -16.19 -1.84
C SER A 91 1.01 -16.55 -1.83
N PRO A 92 1.41 -17.73 -1.32
CA PRO A 92 2.81 -18.16 -1.33
C PRO A 92 3.42 -18.15 -2.74
N ARG A 93 2.65 -18.56 -3.75
CA ARG A 93 3.11 -18.59 -5.15
C ARG A 93 3.29 -17.19 -5.74
N GLY A 94 2.36 -16.28 -5.47
CA GLY A 94 2.46 -14.89 -5.91
C GLY A 94 3.59 -14.17 -5.21
N CYS A 95 3.67 -14.27 -3.89
CA CYS A 95 4.73 -13.69 -3.08
C CYS A 95 6.11 -14.17 -3.56
N ASN A 96 6.30 -15.48 -3.80
CA ASN A 96 7.55 -16.01 -4.36
C ASN A 96 7.90 -15.48 -5.76
N ARG A 97 6.91 -15.11 -6.58
CA ARG A 97 7.17 -14.45 -7.88
C ARG A 97 7.58 -13.00 -7.68
N VAL A 98 6.88 -12.27 -6.81
CA VAL A 98 7.19 -10.87 -6.48
C VAL A 98 8.56 -10.77 -5.81
N ASN A 99 8.89 -11.66 -4.87
CA ASN A 99 10.18 -11.72 -4.20
C ASN A 99 11.32 -11.97 -5.19
N ARG A 100 11.17 -12.92 -6.13
CA ARG A 100 12.17 -13.11 -7.20
C ARG A 100 12.33 -11.89 -8.10
N LEU A 101 11.24 -11.17 -8.38
CA LEU A 101 11.32 -9.92 -9.13
C LEU A 101 12.04 -8.83 -8.32
N LEU A 102 11.73 -8.71 -7.03
CA LEU A 102 12.38 -7.81 -6.08
C LEU A 102 13.88 -8.09 -5.99
N GLU A 103 14.27 -9.35 -5.82
CA GLU A 103 15.67 -9.77 -5.78
C GLU A 103 16.42 -9.35 -7.03
N ARG A 104 15.81 -9.49 -8.22
CA ARG A 104 16.41 -9.03 -9.48
C ARG A 104 16.52 -7.50 -9.56
N LEU A 105 15.46 -6.79 -9.19
CA LEU A 105 15.43 -5.32 -9.22
C LEU A 105 16.42 -4.70 -8.23
N TYR A 106 16.59 -5.32 -7.06
CA TYR A 106 17.41 -4.83 -5.96
C TYR A 106 18.74 -5.58 -5.80
N ALA A 107 19.13 -6.44 -6.75
CA ALA A 107 20.32 -7.28 -6.67
C ALA A 107 21.60 -6.49 -6.35
N LYS A 108 21.70 -5.28 -6.91
CA LYS A 108 22.85 -4.38 -6.73
C LYS A 108 22.89 -3.68 -5.36
N GLU A 109 21.84 -3.80 -4.55
CA GLU A 109 21.70 -3.11 -3.25
C GLU A 109 22.00 -4.01 -2.05
N GLY A 110 22.21 -5.31 -2.29
CA GLY A 110 22.43 -6.31 -1.26
C GLY A 110 21.13 -6.97 -0.78
N PHE A 111 21.29 -8.12 -0.11
CA PHE A 111 20.18 -8.92 0.38
C PHE A 111 19.84 -8.54 1.82
N VAL A 112 18.59 -8.17 2.05
CA VAL A 112 18.02 -7.99 3.38
C VAL A 112 16.73 -8.79 3.39
N SER A 113 16.68 -9.85 4.19
CA SER A 113 15.41 -10.51 4.49
C SER A 113 14.87 -9.92 5.79
N VAL A 114 13.62 -9.47 5.74
CA VAL A 114 12.83 -9.34 6.96
C VAL A 114 12.37 -10.75 7.26
N SER A 115 12.42 -11.19 8.53
CA SER A 115 11.85 -12.47 8.94
C SER A 115 10.41 -12.55 8.42
N GLU A 116 10.19 -13.32 7.36
CA GLU A 116 8.87 -13.59 6.83
C GLU A 116 8.20 -14.50 7.86
N PRO A 117 7.14 -14.05 8.57
CA PRO A 117 6.38 -14.97 9.36
C PRO A 117 5.83 -16.02 8.39
N GLU A 118 5.98 -17.30 8.74
CA GLU A 118 5.33 -18.37 7.98
C GLU A 118 3.82 -18.11 8.07
N ILE A 119 3.23 -17.58 6.99
CA ILE A 119 1.81 -17.26 6.96
C ILE A 119 1.08 -18.60 6.99
N SER A 120 0.50 -18.93 8.14
CA SER A 120 -0.31 -20.14 8.27
C SER A 120 -1.51 -20.09 7.31
N ASP A 121 -1.96 -21.25 6.83
CA ASP A 121 -3.14 -21.35 5.96
C ASP A 121 -4.37 -20.67 6.56
N ARG A 122 -4.48 -20.68 7.91
CA ARG A 122 -5.54 -19.96 8.62
C ARG A 122 -5.44 -18.46 8.41
N ARG A 123 -4.26 -17.87 8.60
CA ARG A 123 -4.05 -16.43 8.46
C ARG A 123 -4.24 -15.98 7.01
N TRP A 124 -3.85 -16.81 6.05
CA TRP A 124 -4.14 -16.58 4.63
C TRP A 124 -5.65 -16.51 4.36
N ARG A 125 -6.44 -17.44 4.91
CA ARG A 125 -7.91 -17.42 4.78
C ARG A 125 -8.53 -16.19 5.45
N GLU A 126 -8.02 -15.77 6.59
CA GLU A 126 -8.49 -14.54 7.28
C GLU A 126 -8.25 -13.30 6.41
N ILE A 127 -7.06 -13.16 5.84
CA ILE A 127 -6.73 -12.06 4.93
C ILE A 127 -7.63 -12.07 3.69
N LEU A 128 -7.79 -13.24 3.04
CA LEU A 128 -8.67 -13.37 1.90
C LEU A 128 -10.12 -13.04 2.26
N GLY A 129 -10.59 -13.50 3.41
CA GLY A 129 -11.93 -13.20 3.93
C GLY A 129 -12.16 -11.70 4.12
N VAL A 130 -11.18 -10.98 4.66
CA VAL A 130 -11.23 -9.51 4.81
C VAL A 130 -11.30 -8.81 3.46
N MET A 131 -10.47 -9.21 2.49
CA MET A 131 -10.49 -8.62 1.15
C MET A 131 -11.80 -8.89 0.40
N LEU A 132 -12.34 -10.11 0.49
CA LEU A 132 -13.63 -10.46 -0.11
C LEU A 132 -14.78 -9.71 0.55
N LEU A 133 -14.78 -9.60 1.88
CA LEU A 133 -15.79 -8.82 2.60
C LEU A 133 -15.74 -7.35 2.16
N PHE A 134 -14.55 -6.77 2.06
CA PHE A 134 -14.35 -5.42 1.55
C PHE A 134 -14.90 -5.27 0.12
N ALA A 135 -14.54 -6.18 -0.79
CA ALA A 135 -15.00 -6.18 -2.18
C ALA A 135 -16.53 -6.21 -2.28
N VAL A 136 -17.18 -7.08 -1.50
CA VAL A 136 -18.64 -7.22 -1.46
C VAL A 136 -19.29 -5.98 -0.87
N CYS A 137 -18.82 -5.48 0.28
CA CYS A 137 -19.36 -4.28 0.91
C CYS A 137 -19.24 -3.06 -0.01
N TYR A 138 -18.08 -2.88 -0.64
CA TYR A 138 -17.83 -1.79 -1.59
C TYR A 138 -18.72 -1.94 -2.84
N GLY A 139 -18.83 -3.14 -3.40
CA GLY A 139 -19.72 -3.42 -4.53
C GLY A 139 -21.19 -3.10 -4.22
N VAL A 140 -21.70 -3.57 -3.08
CA VAL A 140 -23.08 -3.29 -2.63
C VAL A 140 -23.30 -1.79 -2.45
N LEU A 141 -22.36 -1.08 -1.82
CA LEU A 141 -22.46 0.36 -1.62
C LEU A 141 -22.57 1.13 -2.95
N ILE A 142 -21.76 0.76 -3.95
CA ILE A 142 -21.83 1.39 -5.27
C ILE A 142 -23.14 1.02 -6.00
N LEU A 143 -23.65 -0.20 -5.86
CA LEU A 143 -24.96 -0.58 -6.41
C LEU A 143 -26.09 0.25 -5.79
N LEU A 144 -26.10 0.43 -4.46
CA LEU A 144 -27.09 1.26 -3.77
C LEU A 144 -27.02 2.72 -4.24
N TYR A 145 -25.82 3.22 -4.50
CA TYR A 145 -25.62 4.54 -5.10
C TYR A 145 -26.21 4.62 -6.52
N GLN A 146 -25.91 3.64 -7.38
CA GLN A 146 -26.42 3.61 -8.76
C GLN A 146 -27.96 3.61 -8.80
N MET A 147 -28.60 2.91 -7.85
CA MET A 147 -30.05 2.87 -7.69
C MET A 147 -30.64 4.14 -7.09
N GLY A 148 -29.82 5.13 -6.71
CA GLY A 148 -30.28 6.37 -6.08
C GLY A 148 -30.78 6.21 -4.65
N LEU A 149 -30.54 5.04 -4.02
CA LEU A 149 -30.95 4.74 -2.64
C LEU A 149 -29.99 5.34 -1.60
N PHE A 150 -28.84 5.83 -2.04
CA PHE A 150 -27.79 6.34 -1.17
C PHE A 150 -27.41 7.79 -1.55
N PRO A 151 -27.56 8.78 -0.64
CA PRO A 151 -27.23 10.16 -0.93
C PRO A 151 -25.74 10.34 -1.26
N THR A 152 -25.44 11.16 -2.28
CA THR A 152 -24.08 11.43 -2.78
C THR A 152 -23.13 11.92 -1.69
N GLN A 153 -23.62 12.75 -0.78
CA GLN A 153 -22.84 13.34 0.31
C GLN A 153 -22.27 12.30 1.29
N TYR A 154 -22.90 11.13 1.39
CA TYR A 154 -22.46 10.07 2.31
C TYR A 154 -21.60 9.00 1.66
N ILE A 155 -21.43 9.01 0.34
CA ILE A 155 -20.64 7.99 -0.37
C ILE A 155 -19.19 8.00 0.13
N GLN A 156 -18.56 9.18 0.12
CA GLN A 156 -17.15 9.31 0.51
C GLN A 156 -16.89 8.86 1.95
N PRO A 157 -17.66 9.31 2.97
CA PRO A 157 -17.47 8.84 4.34
C PRO A 157 -17.68 7.33 4.53
N VAL A 158 -18.68 6.73 3.87
CA VAL A 158 -18.95 5.30 4.02
C VAL A 158 -17.94 4.43 3.27
N VAL A 159 -17.48 4.86 2.09
CA VAL A 159 -16.36 4.22 1.41
C VAL A 159 -15.11 4.32 2.28
N ALA A 160 -14.78 5.50 2.79
CA ALA A 160 -13.62 5.70 3.63
C ALA A 160 -13.66 4.81 4.88
N LEU A 161 -14.82 4.66 5.53
CA LEU A 161 -14.96 3.76 6.67
C LEU A 161 -14.59 2.31 6.29
N SER A 162 -15.09 1.84 5.15
CA SER A 162 -14.83 0.49 4.64
C SER A 162 -13.34 0.30 4.31
N VAL A 163 -12.73 1.28 3.65
CA VAL A 163 -11.31 1.26 3.26
C VAL A 163 -10.42 1.32 4.51
N VAL A 164 -10.68 2.24 5.43
CA VAL A 164 -9.91 2.39 6.68
C VAL A 164 -9.93 1.09 7.47
N LEU A 165 -11.11 0.50 7.67
CA LEU A 165 -11.24 -0.74 8.42
C LEU A 165 -10.48 -1.89 7.74
N CYS A 166 -10.65 -2.04 6.42
CA CYS A 166 -9.96 -3.07 5.64
C CYS A 166 -8.43 -2.94 5.78
N PHE A 167 -7.87 -1.76 5.51
CA PHE A 167 -6.42 -1.55 5.53
C PHE A 167 -5.81 -1.67 6.93
N VAL A 168 -6.50 -1.22 7.98
CA VAL A 168 -6.03 -1.38 9.36
C VAL A 168 -6.01 -2.87 9.77
N VAL A 169 -7.06 -3.62 9.43
CA VAL A 169 -7.12 -5.06 9.71
C VAL A 169 -6.06 -5.82 8.90
N LEU A 170 -5.93 -5.54 7.60
CA LEU A 170 -4.89 -6.12 6.76
C LEU A 170 -3.49 -5.83 7.31
N TRP A 171 -3.24 -4.60 7.76
CA TRP A 171 -1.97 -4.26 8.38
C TRP A 171 -1.71 -5.08 9.65
N ILE A 172 -2.70 -5.27 10.53
CA ILE A 172 -2.56 -6.12 11.73
C ILE A 172 -2.26 -7.58 11.34
N LEU A 173 -2.97 -8.12 10.35
CA LEU A 173 -2.82 -9.51 9.92
C LEU A 173 -1.49 -9.79 9.21
N THR A 174 -0.90 -8.79 8.57
CA THR A 174 0.33 -8.91 7.78
C THR A 174 1.59 -8.49 8.53
N ARG A 175 1.48 -8.05 9.80
CA ARG A 175 2.69 -7.73 10.59
C ARG A 175 3.54 -8.99 10.85
N PRO A 176 4.88 -8.87 10.82
CA PRO A 176 5.67 -7.64 10.68
C PRO A 176 6.10 -7.32 9.22
N MET A 177 5.48 -7.91 8.20
CA MET A 177 5.94 -7.77 6.80
C MET A 177 5.78 -6.35 6.27
N ILE A 178 4.74 -5.64 6.70
CA ILE A 178 4.40 -4.30 6.22
C ILE A 178 4.79 -3.25 7.27
N GLY A 179 5.49 -2.20 6.82
CA GLY A 179 5.89 -1.07 7.66
C GLY A 179 4.70 -0.19 8.10
N HIS A 180 4.89 0.62 9.13
CA HIS A 180 3.83 1.54 9.62
C HIS A 180 3.48 2.64 8.62
N VAL A 181 4.34 2.92 7.64
CA VAL A 181 4.12 3.96 6.63
C VAL A 181 2.87 3.67 5.79
N THR A 182 2.48 2.41 5.62
CA THR A 182 1.26 2.07 4.90
C THR A 182 -0.02 2.53 5.59
N LEU A 183 0.01 2.74 6.92
CA LEU A 183 -1.11 3.32 7.66
C LEU A 183 -1.36 4.80 7.33
N LEU A 184 -0.42 5.49 6.69
CA LEU A 184 -0.65 6.83 6.18
C LEU A 184 -1.80 6.85 5.18
N PHE A 185 -2.03 5.76 4.42
CA PHE A 185 -3.11 5.72 3.45
C PHE A 185 -4.49 5.78 4.10
N PRO A 186 -4.87 4.83 4.99
CA PRO A 186 -6.14 4.93 5.70
C PRO A 186 -6.22 6.17 6.60
N ALA A 187 -5.10 6.67 7.13
CA ALA A 187 -5.12 7.93 7.91
C ALA A 187 -5.50 9.15 7.05
N LEU A 188 -4.89 9.30 5.87
CA LEU A 188 -5.19 10.38 4.94
C LEU A 188 -6.63 10.29 4.41
N TYR A 189 -7.08 9.09 4.06
CA TYR A 189 -8.45 8.89 3.59
C TYR A 189 -9.48 9.12 4.70
N GLY A 190 -9.23 8.63 5.92
CA GLY A 190 -10.07 8.90 7.08
C GLY A 190 -10.16 10.40 7.38
N LEU A 191 -9.03 11.12 7.33
CA LEU A 191 -9.01 12.57 7.50
C LEU A 191 -9.81 13.28 6.40
N HIS A 192 -9.67 12.88 5.14
CA HIS A 192 -10.45 13.42 4.03
C HIS A 192 -11.95 13.27 4.27
N ALA A 193 -12.39 12.08 4.71
CA ALA A 193 -13.80 11.83 5.01
C ALA A 193 -14.31 12.67 6.18
N ILE A 194 -13.53 12.82 7.25
CA ILE A 194 -13.90 13.68 8.39
C ILE A 194 -14.05 15.13 7.94
N LEU A 195 -13.10 15.64 7.14
CA LEU A 195 -13.17 17.01 6.60
C LEU A 195 -14.38 17.20 5.68
N ALA A 196 -14.71 16.20 4.86
CA ALA A 196 -15.89 16.24 4.01
C ALA A 196 -17.19 16.28 4.83
N VAL A 197 -17.31 15.50 5.90
CA VAL A 197 -18.47 15.53 6.82
C VAL A 197 -18.55 16.86 7.57
N ALA A 198 -17.41 17.44 7.93
CA ALA A 198 -17.34 18.74 8.61
C ALA A 198 -17.67 19.93 7.68
N GLY A 199 -17.98 19.70 6.40
CA GLY A 199 -18.34 20.74 5.44
C GLY A 199 -17.14 21.54 4.90
N VAL A 200 -15.92 21.07 5.13
CA VAL A 200 -14.72 21.67 4.52
C VAL A 200 -14.73 21.38 3.02
N PRO A 201 -14.46 22.35 2.14
CA PRO A 201 -14.50 22.16 0.68
C PRO A 201 -13.26 21.40 0.18
N VAL A 202 -13.07 20.18 0.68
CA VAL A 202 -12.00 19.25 0.24
C VAL A 202 -12.37 18.48 -1.03
N GLY A 203 -13.66 18.54 -1.41
CA GLY A 203 -14.17 17.87 -2.59
C GLY A 203 -13.97 18.66 -3.88
N PHE A 204 -13.76 17.95 -4.98
CA PHE A 204 -13.72 18.52 -6.32
C PHE A 204 -15.12 18.90 -6.79
N THR A 205 -15.24 20.03 -7.49
CA THR A 205 -16.49 20.53 -8.10
C THR A 205 -16.45 20.45 -9.63
N GLY A 206 -17.61 20.56 -10.28
CA GLY A 206 -17.73 20.57 -11.75
C GLY A 206 -17.97 19.20 -12.37
N GLN A 207 -17.83 19.10 -13.70
CA GLN A 207 -18.20 17.91 -14.48
C GLN A 207 -17.46 16.63 -14.07
N TRP A 208 -16.25 16.75 -13.53
CA TRP A 208 -15.41 15.64 -13.09
C TRP A 208 -15.53 15.34 -11.59
N ALA A 209 -16.40 16.04 -10.86
CA ALA A 209 -16.51 15.95 -9.41
C ALA A 209 -16.67 14.50 -8.93
N ILE A 210 -17.60 13.72 -9.51
CA ILE A 210 -17.86 12.34 -9.08
C ILE A 210 -16.61 11.48 -9.24
N VAL A 211 -15.95 11.59 -10.40
CA VAL A 211 -14.76 10.79 -10.73
C VAL A 211 -13.59 11.18 -9.84
N LEU A 212 -13.29 12.47 -9.70
CA LEU A 212 -12.15 12.96 -8.94
C LEU A 212 -12.33 12.73 -7.43
N ASN A 213 -13.53 12.95 -6.91
CA ASN A 213 -13.82 12.70 -5.50
C ASN A 213 -13.72 11.21 -5.16
N LEU A 214 -13.96 10.30 -6.10
CA LEU A 214 -13.76 8.87 -5.86
C LEU A 214 -12.29 8.45 -6.08
N ALA A 215 -11.70 8.90 -7.19
CA ALA A 215 -10.40 8.41 -7.63
C ALA A 215 -9.24 9.00 -6.82
N VAL A 216 -9.29 10.29 -6.47
CA VAL A 216 -8.16 10.95 -5.77
C VAL A 216 -8.00 10.40 -4.35
N PRO A 217 -9.06 10.29 -3.52
CA PRO A 217 -8.90 9.73 -2.18
C PRO A 217 -8.55 8.23 -2.19
N ALA A 218 -9.19 7.44 -3.08
CA ALA A 218 -8.95 6.00 -3.14
C ALA A 218 -7.58 5.63 -3.71
N PHE A 219 -7.12 6.32 -4.77
CA PHE A 219 -5.90 5.95 -5.49
C PHE A 219 -4.78 6.96 -5.33
N GLY A 220 -5.11 8.26 -5.37
CA GLY A 220 -4.13 9.34 -5.23
C GLY A 220 -3.37 9.28 -3.90
N TYR A 221 -4.08 9.04 -2.79
CA TYR A 221 -3.43 8.84 -1.48
C TYR A 221 -2.62 7.54 -1.44
N GLY A 222 -3.07 6.46 -2.08
CA GLY A 222 -2.31 5.21 -2.19
C GLY A 222 -0.97 5.41 -2.93
N ILE A 223 -1.00 6.10 -4.08
CA ILE A 223 0.19 6.44 -4.85
C ILE A 223 1.15 7.31 -4.03
N LEU A 224 0.63 8.34 -3.36
CA LEU A 224 1.43 9.23 -2.50
C LEU A 224 2.14 8.43 -1.40
N VAL A 225 1.43 7.52 -0.73
CA VAL A 225 2.00 6.68 0.34
C VAL A 225 3.01 5.68 -0.22
N GLY A 226 2.79 5.15 -1.42
CA GLY A 226 3.75 4.32 -2.12
C GLY A 226 5.07 5.05 -2.42
N LEU A 227 4.98 6.32 -2.86
CA LEU A 227 6.12 7.21 -3.08
C LEU A 227 6.85 7.55 -1.78
N ILE A 228 6.12 7.88 -0.71
CA ILE A 228 6.70 8.13 0.62
C ILE A 228 7.43 6.89 1.13
N SER A 229 6.82 5.71 1.00
CA SER A 229 7.44 4.44 1.39
C SER A 229 8.71 4.19 0.59
N HIS A 230 8.70 4.49 -0.72
CA HIS A 230 9.87 4.34 -1.57
C HIS A 230 10.99 5.28 -1.11
N ALA A 231 10.71 6.57 -0.95
CA ALA A 231 11.67 7.56 -0.47
C ALA A 231 12.25 7.15 0.91
N TYR A 232 11.40 6.66 1.81
CA TYR A 232 11.83 6.21 3.13
C TYR A 232 12.75 4.98 3.06
N SER A 233 12.50 4.05 2.13
CA SER A 233 13.41 2.92 1.87
C SER A 233 14.78 3.39 1.35
N ARG A 234 14.81 4.37 0.43
CA ARG A 234 16.08 4.94 -0.08
C ARG A 234 16.88 5.60 1.02
N TYR A 235 16.20 6.34 1.89
CA TYR A 235 16.82 6.95 3.06
C TYR A 235 17.37 5.90 4.03
N ALA A 236 16.62 4.84 4.31
CA ALA A 236 17.08 3.73 5.15
C ALA A 236 18.31 3.02 4.56
N LEU A 237 18.34 2.80 3.24
CA LEU A 237 19.50 2.25 2.55
C LEU A 237 20.73 3.16 2.65
N TYR A 238 20.54 4.47 2.50
CA TYR A 238 21.60 5.45 2.68
C TYR A 238 22.18 5.38 4.11
N ARG A 239 21.32 5.31 5.13
CA ARG A 239 21.74 5.16 6.52
C ARG A 239 22.49 3.85 6.75
N LEU A 240 22.03 2.73 6.18
CA LEU A 240 22.70 1.44 6.27
C LEU A 240 24.11 1.50 5.69
N LYS A 241 24.28 2.05 4.48
CA LYS A 241 25.60 2.19 3.84
C LYS A 241 26.58 3.03 4.68
N LYS A 242 26.09 4.11 5.29
CA LYS A 242 26.92 4.95 6.16
C LYS A 242 27.36 4.18 7.40
N LEU A 243 26.45 3.44 8.04
CA LEU A 243 26.74 2.67 9.25
C LEU A 243 27.67 1.49 8.98
N THR A 244 27.54 0.79 7.85
CA THR A 244 28.44 -0.31 7.50
C THR A 244 29.84 0.19 7.11
N GLN A 245 29.96 1.37 6.50
CA GLN A 245 31.26 2.00 6.27
C GLN A 245 31.97 2.34 7.59
N VAL A 246 31.23 2.84 8.59
CA VAL A 246 31.75 3.05 9.95
C VAL A 246 32.18 1.72 10.57
N ASP A 247 31.33 0.69 10.51
CA ASP A 247 31.63 -0.65 11.04
C ASP A 247 32.91 -1.24 10.41
N CYS A 248 33.03 -1.23 9.07
CA CYS A 248 34.23 -1.71 8.37
C CYS A 248 35.49 -0.89 8.70
N ALA A 249 35.38 0.44 8.79
CA ALA A 249 36.50 1.30 9.19
C ALA A 249 36.94 1.04 10.63
N THR A 250 36.01 0.65 11.50
CA THR A 250 36.31 0.22 12.87
C THR A 250 36.71 -1.25 12.97
N GLY A 251 36.37 -2.12 12.01
CA GLY A 251 36.64 -3.56 12.05
C GLY A 251 38.04 -3.95 11.58
N SER A 252 38.72 -3.11 10.80
CA SER A 252 40.01 -3.38 10.15
C SER A 252 41.25 -2.94 10.93
N GLN A 253 41.25 -3.11 12.26
CA GLN A 253 42.49 -3.11 13.05
C GLN A 253 42.84 -4.58 13.33
N PRO A 254 43.71 -5.23 12.52
CA PRO A 254 44.25 -6.52 12.90
C PRO A 254 45.02 -6.34 14.21
N ASN A 255 44.80 -7.26 15.15
CA ASN A 255 45.59 -7.37 16.37
C ASN A 255 47.03 -7.76 15.99
N GLU A 256 47.83 -6.81 15.50
CA GLU A 256 49.29 -6.86 15.59
C GLU A 256 49.64 -6.54 17.05
N LYS A 257 49.50 -7.55 17.91
CA LYS A 257 50.17 -7.71 19.21
C LYS A 257 49.64 -8.96 19.88
N ALA A 258 50.19 -10.09 19.46
CA ALA A 258 50.39 -11.24 20.33
C ALA A 258 51.80 -11.72 20.02
N GLU A 259 52.77 -11.10 20.69
CA GLU A 259 54.11 -11.66 20.93
C GLU A 259 54.00 -12.96 21.73
#